data_AF-A0A9E4HPH5-F1
#
_entry.id   AF-A0A9E4HPH5-F1
#
_cell.length_a   1.000
_cell.length_b   1.000
_cell.length_c   1.000
_cell.angle_alpha   90.00
_cell.angle_beta   90.00
_cell.angle_gamma   90.00
#
_symmetry.space_group_name_H-M   'P 1'
#
loop_
_entity.id
_entity.type
_entity.pdbx_description
1 polymer ?
#
loop_
_entity_poly.entity_id
_entity_poly.type
_entity_poly.pdbx_seq_one_letter_code
_entity_poly.pdbx_strand_id
1 'polypeptide(L)' 'ETEARFVATEAVPRPPHWGGYLVRPHTVEFWQGRRNRMHDRLCYQRSDSPPGGGWVIERLAP' A
#
# COMPACT_ATOMS: atom_id res chain seq x y z
N GLU A 1 3.16 34.04 -4.63
CA GLU A 1 3.04 34.25 -3.16
C GLU A 1 3.91 33.28 -2.36
N THR A 2 3.69 31.96 -2.48
CA THR A 2 4.50 30.93 -1.77
C THR A 2 5.98 30.96 -2.12
N GLU A 3 6.31 31.18 -3.40
CA GLU A 3 7.70 31.23 -3.88
C GLU A 3 8.45 32.45 -3.32
N ALA A 4 7.80 33.62 -3.25
CA ALA A 4 8.35 34.84 -2.65
C ALA A 4 8.64 34.67 -1.14
N ARG A 5 7.87 33.84 -0.44
CA ARG A 5 8.06 33.56 1.00
C ARG A 5 9.33 32.77 1.31
N PHE A 6 9.86 32.00 0.36
CA PHE A 6 11.00 31.11 0.56
C PHE A 6 12.21 31.41 -0.34
N VAL A 7 12.15 32.49 -1.13
CA VAL A 7 13.18 32.86 -2.12
C VAL A 7 14.58 33.07 -1.54
N ALA A 8 14.69 33.51 -0.29
CA ALA A 8 15.94 33.74 0.42
C ALA A 8 16.31 32.61 1.39
N THR A 9 15.55 31.52 1.40
CA THR A 9 15.78 30.37 2.27
C THR A 9 16.60 29.33 1.53
N GLU A 10 17.80 29.02 2.04
CA GLU A 10 18.69 28.01 1.44
C GLU A 10 18.06 26.60 1.43
N ALA A 11 17.24 26.27 2.45
CA ALA A 11 16.48 25.02 2.51
C ALA A 11 15.09 25.23 3.14
N VAL A 12 14.02 24.96 2.37
CA VAL A 12 12.64 25.09 2.85
C VAL A 12 12.37 24.08 3.97
N PRO A 13 11.99 24.52 5.18
CA PRO A 13 11.75 23.61 6.28
C PRO A 13 10.48 22.79 6.03
N ARG A 14 10.56 21.49 6.35
CA ARG A 14 9.42 20.58 6.33
C ARG A 14 8.39 21.02 7.38
N PRO A 15 7.12 21.27 7.02
CA PRO A 15 6.10 21.66 7.99
C PRO A 15 5.91 20.61 9.09
N PRO A 16 5.58 21.00 10.35
CA PRO A 16 5.38 20.04 11.45
C PRO A 16 4.28 19.00 11.19
N HIS A 17 3.28 19.34 10.37
CA HIS A 17 2.19 18.45 9.98
C HIS A 17 2.53 17.57 8.76
N TRP A 18 3.65 17.82 8.08
CA TRP A 18 4.06 17.03 6.92
C TRP A 18 4.70 15.73 7.40
N GLY A 19 4.18 14.60 6.96
CA GLY A 19 4.66 13.28 7.33
C GLY A 19 4.09 12.24 6.38
N GLY A 20 4.04 10.99 6.84
CA GLY A 20 3.46 9.90 6.06
C GLY A 20 2.65 8.97 6.96
N TYR A 21 1.79 8.18 6.32
CA TYR A 21 1.05 7.11 6.95
C TYR A 21 1.61 5.77 6.50
N LEU A 22 1.69 4.81 7.43
CA LEU A 22 2.03 3.43 7.12
C LEU A 22 0.75 2.60 7.08
N VAL A 23 0.38 2.12 5.89
CA VAL A 23 -0.70 1.15 5.74
C VAL A 23 -0.13 -0.25 6.00
N ARG A 24 -0.61 -0.91 7.04
CA ARG A 24 -0.31 -2.32 7.31
C ARG A 24 -1.44 -3.17 6.71
N PRO A 25 -1.20 -3.87 5.60
CA PRO A 25 -2.28 -4.58 4.92
C PRO A 25 -2.74 -5.77 5.77
N HIS A 26 -4.06 -5.84 5.98
CA HIS A 26 -4.74 -7.05 6.44
C HIS A 26 -5.00 -8.00 5.27
N THR A 27 -5.13 -7.45 4.06
CA THR A 27 -5.41 -8.21 2.84
C THR A 27 -4.65 -7.60 1.66
N VAL A 28 -4.17 -8.46 0.75
CA VAL A 28 -3.56 -8.06 -0.54
C VAL A 28 -4.10 -8.99 -1.62
N GLU A 29 -4.65 -8.45 -2.70
CA GLU A 29 -5.08 -9.23 -3.85
C GLU A 29 -4.16 -8.98 -5.04
N PHE A 30 -3.64 -10.06 -5.63
CA PHE A 30 -2.95 -10.04 -6.92
C PHE A 30 -3.92 -10.48 -8.00
N TRP A 31 -4.19 -9.58 -8.94
CA TRP A 31 -5.06 -9.82 -10.08
C TRP A 31 -4.22 -9.87 -11.36
N GLN A 32 -4.28 -10.99 -12.09
CA GLN A 32 -3.59 -11.15 -13.36
C GLN A 32 -4.57 -11.39 -14.50
N GLY A 33 -4.47 -10.52 -15.51
CA GLY A 33 -5.27 -10.58 -16.74
C GLY A 33 -5.05 -11.85 -17.56
N ARG A 34 -6.12 -12.50 -18.04
CA ARG A 34 -6.07 -13.56 -19.05
C ARG A 34 -6.99 -13.24 -20.23
N ARG A 35 -6.63 -13.71 -21.42
CA ARG A 35 -7.37 -13.43 -22.68
C ARG A 35 -8.79 -13.99 -22.69
N ASN A 36 -9.00 -15.14 -22.04
CA ASN A 36 -10.28 -15.82 -21.95
C ASN A 36 -11.19 -15.28 -20.83
N ARG A 37 -10.85 -14.14 -20.22
CA ARG A 37 -11.56 -13.52 -19.08
C ARG A 37 -11.58 -14.34 -17.79
N MET A 38 -10.87 -15.47 -17.76
CA MET A 38 -10.64 -16.22 -16.52
C MET A 38 -9.37 -15.72 -15.84
N HIS A 39 -9.49 -14.58 -15.18
CA HIS A 39 -8.41 -13.93 -14.44
C HIS A 39 -7.89 -14.80 -13.28
N ASP A 40 -6.59 -14.75 -13.05
CA ASP A 40 -6.04 -15.31 -11.81
C ASP A 40 -6.18 -14.28 -10.71
N ARG A 41 -6.87 -14.66 -9.63
CA ARG A 41 -7.04 -13.84 -8.43
C ARG A 41 -6.46 -14.59 -7.25
N LEU A 42 -5.34 -14.11 -6.71
CA LEU A 42 -4.72 -14.64 -5.50
C LEU A 42 -4.90 -13.63 -4.37
N CYS A 43 -5.70 -13.99 -3.37
CA CYS A 43 -5.96 -13.16 -2.20
C CYS A 43 -5.11 -13.66 -1.03
N TYR A 44 -4.29 -12.77 -0.48
CA TYR A 44 -3.47 -12.98 0.71
C TYR A 44 -4.17 -12.30 1.88
N GLN A 45 -4.48 -13.05 2.93
CA GLN A 45 -5.07 -12.54 4.17
C GLN A 45 -4.12 -12.77 5.34
N ARG A 46 -3.92 -11.76 6.18
CA ARG A 46 -3.17 -11.93 7.42
C ARG A 46 -3.92 -12.89 8.35
N SER A 47 -3.17 -13.84 8.89
CA SER A 47 -3.62 -14.76 9.93
C SER A 47 -2.72 -14.60 11.16
N ASP A 48 -3.33 -14.67 12.34
CA ASP A 48 -2.61 -14.71 13.62
C ASP A 48 -2.17 -16.13 14.01
N SER A 49 -2.48 -17.13 13.18
CA SER A 49 -2.07 -18.52 13.33
C SER A 49 -1.14 -18.95 12.18
N PRO A 50 0.05 -19.54 12.45
CA PRO A 50 0.61 -19.87 13.77
C PRO A 50 1.12 -18.63 14.55
N PRO A 51 1.50 -18.78 15.83
CA PRO A 51 2.08 -17.71 16.64
C PRO A 51 3.31 -17.10 15.94
N GLY A 52 3.34 -15.78 15.80
CA GLY A 52 4.29 -15.05 14.94
C GLY A 52 3.65 -14.47 13.68
N GLY A 53 2.40 -14.89 13.39
CA GLY A 53 1.62 -14.42 12.26
C GLY A 53 2.00 -15.09 10.95
N GLY A 54 1.09 -15.07 9.99
CA GLY A 54 1.27 -15.66 8.67
C GLY A 54 0.33 -15.07 7.63
N TRP A 55 0.46 -15.55 6.40
CA TRP A 55 -0.47 -15.25 5.33
C TRP A 55 -1.20 -16.51 4.91
N VAL A 56 -2.51 -16.44 4.87
CA VAL A 56 -3.36 -17.44 4.23
C VAL A 56 -3.60 -16.99 2.79
N ILE A 57 -3.45 -17.90 1.84
CA ILE A 57 -3.58 -17.62 0.41
C ILE A 57 -4.75 -18.40 -0.13
N GLU A 58 -5.69 -17.71 -0.77
CA GLU A 58 -6.82 -18.32 -1.45
C GLU A 58 -6.87 -17.86 -2.92
N ARG A 59 -7.37 -18.76 -3.78
CA ARG A 59 -7.65 -18.43 -5.17
C ARG A 59 -9.13 -18.09 -5.29
N LEU A 60 -9.43 -16.90 -5.81
CA LEU A 60 -10.80 -16.45 -6.02
C LEU A 60 -11.24 -16.69 -7.47
N ALA A 61 -12.55 -16.83 -7.67
CA ALA A 61 -13.13 -16.87 -9.00
C ALA A 61 -12.95 -15.50 -9.70
N PRO A 62 -12.61 -15.49 -10.99
CA PRO A 62 -12.51 -14.26 -11.79
C PRO A 62 -13.83 -13.53 -11.99
#